data_AF-A0A9D6Q5H7-F1
#
_entry.id   AF-A0A9D6Q5H7-F1
#
_cell.length_a   1.000
_cell.length_b   1.000
_cell.length_c   1.000
_cell.angle_alpha   90.00
_cell.angle_beta   90.00
_cell.angle_gamma   90.00
#
_symmetry.space_group_name_H-M   'P 1'
#
loop_
_entity.id
_entity.type
_entity.pdbx_description
1 polymer ?
#
loop_
_entity_poly.entity_id
_entity_poly.type
_entity_poly.pdbx_seq_one_letter_code
_entity_poly.pdbx_strand_id
1 'polypeptide(L)'
;MIFTGLFERFPRLRALLVEANIGWIPAMLEQADDMFLRYRWFTDTAQSLPTMPSRVFHRNFWATFMIDTVGIELRHRLNLDHLMWSTDYPHTGTDWPNSRTTIARVFRGVARDDVKKMLHTNCKHLYGLQRIPDRLAP
;
A
#
# COMPACT_ATOMS: atom_id res chain seq x y z
N MET A 1 0.08 12.12 -10.38
CA MET A 1 -1.33 11.68 -10.28
C MET A 1 -2.11 12.41 -9.18
N ILE A 2 -1.60 12.52 -7.94
CA ILE A 2 -2.36 13.16 -6.84
C ILE A 2 -2.57 14.66 -7.06
N PHE A 3 -1.49 15.41 -7.29
CA PHE A 3 -1.52 16.87 -7.48
C PHE A 3 -2.33 17.36 -8.69
N THR A 4 -2.68 16.47 -9.62
CA THR A 4 -3.49 16.84 -10.79
C THR A 4 -5.00 16.83 -10.50
N GLY A 5 -5.42 16.52 -9.26
CA GLY A 5 -6.84 16.38 -8.89
C GLY A 5 -7.52 15.14 -9.49
N LEU A 6 -6.77 14.18 -10.04
CA LEU A 6 -7.33 13.02 -10.75
C LEU A 6 -8.29 12.22 -9.87
N PHE A 7 -7.90 11.96 -8.63
CA PHE A 7 -8.68 11.16 -7.69
C PHE A 7 -9.83 11.95 -7.05
N GLU A 8 -9.84 13.27 -7.12
CA GLU A 8 -11.00 14.07 -6.72
C GLU A 8 -12.07 14.04 -7.80
N ARG A 9 -11.66 14.05 -9.08
CA ARG A 9 -12.56 13.84 -10.23
C ARG A 9 -13.10 12.42 -10.31
N PHE A 10 -12.30 11.43 -9.91
CA PHE A 10 -12.68 10.02 -9.90
C PHE A 10 -12.43 9.37 -8.54
N PRO A 11 -13.26 9.64 -7.52
CA PRO A 11 -13.02 9.17 -6.14
C PRO A 11 -12.94 7.65 -5.98
N ARG A 12 -13.58 6.91 -6.89
CA ARG A 12 -13.59 5.43 -6.90
C ARG A 12 -12.42 4.81 -7.67
N LEU A 13 -11.59 5.60 -8.35
CA LEU A 13 -10.41 5.10 -9.06
C LEU A 13 -9.42 4.54 -8.04
N ARG A 14 -8.95 3.32 -8.28
CA ARG A 14 -7.97 2.63 -7.43
C ARG A 14 -6.66 2.52 -8.20
N ALA A 15 -5.55 2.84 -7.54
CA ALA A 15 -4.20 2.64 -8.05
C ALA A 15 -3.51 1.58 -7.20
N LEU A 16 -2.80 0.64 -7.84
CA LEU A 16 -2.01 -0.37 -7.16
C LEU A 16 -0.55 -0.21 -7.58
N LEU A 17 0.32 0.03 -6.60
CA LEU A 17 1.76 0.04 -6.78
C LEU A 17 2.27 -1.40 -6.63
N VAL A 18 2.62 -2.03 -7.75
CA VAL A 18 3.15 -3.39 -7.80
C VAL A 18 4.68 -3.35 -7.71
N GLU A 19 5.27 -4.24 -6.92
CA GLU A 19 6.72 -4.36 -6.72
C GLU A 19 7.42 -3.09 -6.17
N ALA A 20 6.66 -2.16 -5.59
CA ALA A 20 7.17 -0.84 -5.22
C ALA A 20 7.81 -0.75 -3.83
N ASN A 21 7.66 -1.79 -3.00
CA ASN A 21 7.88 -1.72 -1.55
C ASN A 21 7.04 -0.60 -0.89
N ILE A 22 7.12 -0.47 0.43
CA ILE A 22 6.22 0.42 1.20
C ILE A 22 6.96 1.34 2.19
N GLY A 23 8.22 1.07 2.52
CA GLY A 23 8.98 1.82 3.53
C GLY A 23 9.27 3.27 3.17
N TRP A 24 9.30 3.61 1.87
CA TRP A 24 9.50 4.97 1.39
C TRP A 24 8.22 5.82 1.43
N ILE A 25 7.04 5.18 1.47
CA ILE A 25 5.76 5.86 1.31
C ILE A 25 5.51 6.88 2.44
N PRO A 26 5.71 6.58 3.73
CA PRO A 26 5.46 7.56 4.79
C PRO A 26 6.27 8.84 4.62
N ALA A 27 7.56 8.72 4.27
CA ALA A 27 8.43 9.85 4.00
C ALA A 27 7.96 10.66 2.78
N MET A 28 7.58 9.99 1.68
CA MET A 28 7.03 10.68 0.51
C MET A 28 5.74 11.44 0.84
N LEU A 29 4.84 10.84 1.64
CA LEU A 29 3.58 11.49 2.02
C LEU A 29 3.79 12.70 2.92
N GLU A 30 4.74 12.64 3.85
CA GLU A 30 5.13 13.79 4.67
C GLU A 30 5.62 14.96 3.80
N GLN A 31 6.52 14.68 2.86
CA GLN A 31 7.05 15.69 1.93
C GLN A 31 5.96 16.23 0.98
N ALA A 32 5.06 15.37 0.49
CA ALA A 32 3.96 15.79 -0.37
C ALA A 32 2.98 16.71 0.35
N ASP A 33 2.65 16.41 1.60
CA ASP A 33 1.78 17.24 2.44
C ASP A 33 2.42 18.59 2.76
N ASP A 34 3.71 18.61 3.14
CA ASP A 34 4.45 19.85 3.39
C ASP A 34 4.52 20.74 2.13
N MET A 35 4.87 20.15 0.98
CA MET A 35 4.88 20.86 -0.30
C MET A 35 3.49 21.41 -0.65
N PHE A 36 2.43 20.63 -0.45
CA PHE A 36 1.07 21.08 -0.70
C PHE A 36 0.72 22.29 0.18
N LEU A 37 1.03 22.26 1.47
CA LEU A 37 0.75 23.38 2.38
C LEU A 37 1.49 24.66 1.98
N ARG A 38 2.74 24.54 1.50
CA ARG A 38 3.56 25.69 1.09
C ARG A 38 3.13 26.31 -0.23
N TYR A 39 2.78 25.49 -1.22
CA TYR A 39 2.71 25.95 -2.61
C TYR A 39 1.30 25.92 -3.24
N ARG A 40 0.30 25.28 -2.62
CA ARG A 40 -1.02 25.06 -3.24
C ARG A 40 -1.75 26.29 -3.76
N TRP A 41 -1.47 27.46 -3.20
CA TRP A 41 -2.06 28.74 -3.63
C TRP A 41 -1.29 29.36 -4.79
N PHE A 42 0.02 29.13 -4.87
CA PHE A 42 0.87 29.62 -5.97
C PHE A 42 0.71 28.77 -7.24
N THR A 43 0.41 27.48 -7.09
CA THR A 43 0.29 26.52 -8.19
C THR A 43 -1.16 26.23 -8.59
N ASP A 44 -2.13 27.00 -8.08
CA ASP A 44 -3.59 26.77 -8.23
C ASP A 44 -4.08 25.35 -7.85
N THR A 45 -3.24 24.57 -7.19
CA THR A 45 -3.51 23.17 -6.85
C THR A 45 -4.64 23.07 -5.83
N ALA A 46 -4.80 24.05 -4.95
CA ALA A 46 -5.91 24.11 -4.00
C ALA A 46 -7.30 24.04 -4.68
N GLN A 47 -7.41 24.45 -5.94
CA GLN A 47 -8.68 24.41 -6.68
C GLN A 47 -9.03 22.98 -7.14
N SER A 48 -8.03 22.16 -7.45
CA SER A 48 -8.21 20.80 -7.99
C SER A 48 -8.01 19.69 -6.95
N LEU A 49 -7.37 20.01 -5.82
CA LEU A 49 -7.10 19.11 -4.72
C LEU A 49 -7.49 19.80 -3.40
N PRO A 50 -8.72 19.64 -2.91
CA PRO A 50 -9.21 20.30 -1.70
C PRO A 50 -8.77 19.60 -0.41
N THR A 51 -8.16 18.41 -0.48
CA THR A 51 -7.71 17.62 0.68
C THR A 51 -6.20 17.42 0.67
N MET A 52 -5.62 16.98 1.79
CA MET A 52 -4.18 16.69 1.87
C MET A 52 -3.79 15.56 0.90
N PRO A 53 -2.67 15.65 0.18
CA PRO A 53 -2.17 14.56 -0.67
C PRO A 53 -2.14 13.19 0.01
N SER A 54 -1.74 13.13 1.28
CA SER A 54 -1.74 11.90 2.09
C SER A 54 -3.13 11.28 2.25
N ARG A 55 -4.17 12.11 2.44
CA ARG A 55 -5.57 11.65 2.52
C ARG A 55 -5.99 10.97 1.21
N VAL A 56 -5.63 11.58 0.08
CA VAL A 56 -5.90 10.99 -1.24
C VAL A 56 -5.14 9.69 -1.43
N PHE A 57 -3.86 9.64 -1.02
CA PHE A 57 -3.06 8.42 -1.10
C PHE A 57 -3.70 7.28 -0.31
N HIS A 58 -4.01 7.51 0.98
CA HIS A 58 -4.63 6.49 1.83
C HIS A 58 -6.01 6.03 1.35
N ARG A 59 -6.74 6.87 0.61
CA ARG A 59 -8.05 6.54 0.03
C ARG A 59 -7.93 5.71 -1.25
N ASN A 60 -6.99 6.04 -2.14
CA ASN A 60 -7.00 5.56 -3.53
C ASN A 60 -5.86 4.59 -3.87
N PHE A 61 -4.83 4.48 -3.04
CA PHE A 61 -3.64 3.69 -3.35
C PHE A 61 -3.56 2.43 -2.50
N TRP A 62 -3.21 1.34 -3.17
CA TRP A 62 -2.72 0.08 -2.61
C TRP A 62 -1.26 -0.09 -3.00
N ALA A 63 -0.51 -0.87 -2.22
CA ALA A 63 0.89 -1.15 -2.53
C ALA A 63 1.25 -2.59 -2.17
N THR A 64 2.12 -3.18 -3.00
CA THR A 64 2.70 -4.49 -2.73
C THR A 64 4.15 -4.38 -2.29
N PHE A 65 4.59 -5.32 -1.46
CA PHE A 65 5.98 -5.48 -1.06
C PHE A 65 6.36 -6.97 -0.98
N MET A 66 7.67 -7.26 -0.95
CA MET A 66 8.21 -8.62 -0.81
C MET A 66 9.02 -8.75 0.48
N ILE A 67 10.14 -8.01 0.56
CA ILE A 67 11.06 -7.97 1.69
C ILE A 67 11.30 -6.50 2.02
N ASP A 68 10.55 -5.97 2.97
CA ASP A 68 10.63 -4.56 3.37
C ASP A 68 10.38 -4.43 4.88
N THR A 69 11.41 -4.70 5.68
CA THR A 69 11.32 -4.68 7.15
C THR A 69 11.03 -3.28 7.68
N VAL A 70 11.63 -2.24 7.07
CA VAL A 70 11.33 -0.84 7.37
C VAL A 70 9.86 -0.53 7.10
N GLY A 71 9.36 -0.99 5.95
CA GLY A 71 7.95 -0.92 5.59
C GLY A 71 7.01 -1.58 6.60
N ILE A 72 7.36 -2.78 7.07
CA ILE A 72 6.61 -3.49 8.12
C ILE A 72 6.62 -2.72 9.44
N GLU A 73 7.75 -2.16 9.86
CA GLU A 73 7.84 -1.35 11.08
C GLU A 73 6.96 -0.10 10.99
N LEU A 74 6.92 0.53 9.82
CA LEU A 74 6.14 1.75 9.57
C LEU A 74 4.68 1.49 9.13
N ARG A 75 4.22 0.24 9.07
CA ARG A 75 2.89 -0.11 8.51
C ARG A 75 1.71 0.65 9.11
N HIS A 76 1.79 1.07 10.37
CA HIS A 76 0.73 1.85 11.04
C HIS A 76 0.77 3.35 10.71
N ARG A 77 1.83 3.84 10.09
CA ARG A 77 1.88 5.16 9.42
C ARG A 77 1.21 5.11 8.04
N LEU A 78 0.88 3.92 7.57
CA LEU A 78 0.19 3.67 6.29
C LEU A 78 -1.26 3.25 6.54
N ASN A 79 -2.03 3.15 5.46
CA ASN A 79 -3.33 2.48 5.52
C ASN A 79 -3.10 0.96 5.45
N LEU A 80 -3.10 0.31 6.62
CA LEU A 80 -2.85 -1.13 6.74
C LEU A 80 -3.81 -1.99 5.89
N ASP A 81 -5.04 -1.52 5.65
CA ASP A 81 -6.03 -2.24 4.84
C ASP A 81 -5.71 -2.20 3.33
N HIS A 82 -4.68 -1.44 2.93
CA HIS A 82 -4.26 -1.25 1.54
C HIS A 82 -2.87 -1.82 1.24
N LEU A 83 -2.22 -2.46 2.23
CA LEU A 83 -0.91 -3.09 2.06
C LEU A 83 -1.07 -4.57 1.70
N MET A 84 -0.28 -5.07 0.76
CA MET A 84 -0.33 -6.47 0.34
C MET A 84 1.08 -7.05 0.17
N TRP A 85 1.28 -8.29 0.57
CA TRP A 85 2.51 -9.01 0.25
C TRP A 85 2.38 -9.71 -1.10
N SER A 86 3.46 -9.74 -1.89
CA SER A 86 3.52 -10.43 -3.18
C SER A 86 4.70 -11.39 -3.24
N THR A 87 4.57 -12.46 -4.02
CA THR A 87 5.70 -13.34 -4.38
C THR A 87 6.54 -12.79 -5.52
N ASP A 88 5.92 -11.99 -6.40
CA ASP A 88 6.48 -11.49 -7.66
C ASP A 88 7.02 -12.60 -8.61
N TYR A 89 6.50 -13.81 -8.47
CA TYR A 89 6.88 -14.95 -9.31
C TYR A 89 6.58 -14.66 -10.79
N PRO A 90 7.47 -15.03 -11.74
CA PRO A 90 8.72 -15.79 -11.59
C PRO A 90 9.99 -14.93 -11.62
N HIS A 91 9.95 -13.68 -11.18
CA HIS A 91 11.11 -12.78 -11.29
C HIS A 91 12.36 -13.35 -10.59
N THR A 92 13.53 -13.04 -11.15
CA THR A 92 14.82 -13.53 -10.65
C THR A 92 15.17 -12.99 -9.27
N GLY A 93 14.60 -11.85 -8.88
CA GLY A 93 14.77 -11.23 -7.56
C GLY A 93 13.89 -11.82 -6.45
N THR A 94 13.15 -12.90 -6.71
CA THR A 94 12.18 -13.46 -5.77
C THR A 94 12.73 -14.65 -4.99
N ASP A 95 12.14 -14.88 -3.83
CA ASP A 95 12.48 -16.04 -2.98
C ASP A 95 11.70 -17.31 -3.36
N TRP A 96 11.00 -17.35 -4.51
CA TRP A 96 10.31 -18.56 -4.94
C TRP A 96 11.31 -19.71 -5.18
N PRO A 97 11.02 -20.97 -4.78
CA PRO A 97 9.78 -21.50 -4.19
C PRO A 97 9.70 -21.39 -2.65
N ASN A 98 10.66 -20.72 -2.00
CA ASN A 98 10.79 -20.62 -0.55
C ASN A 98 9.98 -19.48 0.10
N SER A 99 8.95 -18.97 -0.59
CA SER A 99 8.09 -17.88 -0.15
C SER A 99 7.58 -17.97 1.29
N ARG A 100 7.28 -19.20 1.77
CA ARG A 100 6.82 -19.42 3.15
C ARG A 100 7.88 -19.05 4.19
N THR A 101 9.15 -19.32 3.89
CA THR A 101 10.29 -18.95 4.75
C THR A 101 10.44 -17.44 4.80
N THR A 102 10.29 -16.76 3.66
CA THR A 102 10.34 -15.30 3.58
C THR A 102 9.21 -14.65 4.36
N ILE A 103 7.97 -15.13 4.20
CA ILE A 103 6.82 -14.66 5.00
C ILE A 103 7.12 -14.81 6.50
N ALA A 104 7.56 -16.00 6.94
CA ALA A 104 7.85 -16.24 8.35
C ALA A 104 8.94 -15.32 8.92
N ARG A 105 9.91 -14.94 8.08
CA ARG A 105 10.98 -14.00 8.43
C ARG A 105 10.47 -12.55 8.50
N VAL A 106 9.81 -12.07 7.45
CA VAL A 106 9.36 -10.68 7.30
C VAL A 106 8.30 -10.30 8.34
N PHE A 107 7.41 -11.23 8.70
CA PHE A 107 6.33 -10.98 9.65
C PHE A 107 6.64 -11.42 11.09
N ARG A 108 7.90 -11.71 11.41
CA ARG A 108 8.29 -12.09 12.78
C ARG A 108 7.96 -10.95 13.76
N GLY A 109 7.17 -11.26 14.79
CA GLY A 109 6.76 -10.28 15.79
C GLY A 109 5.63 -9.34 15.35
N VAL A 110 5.07 -9.51 14.15
CA VAL A 110 3.91 -8.75 13.67
C VAL A 110 2.62 -9.40 14.18
N ALA A 111 1.65 -8.58 14.61
CA ALA A 111 0.35 -9.07 15.09
C ALA A 111 -0.34 -9.93 14.03
N ARG A 112 -0.93 -11.06 14.43
CA ARG A 112 -1.53 -12.04 13.50
C ARG A 112 -2.61 -11.44 12.61
N ASP A 113 -3.38 -10.48 13.13
CA ASP A 113 -4.43 -9.82 12.36
C ASP A 113 -3.87 -8.90 11.27
N ASP A 114 -2.79 -8.16 11.56
CA ASP A 114 -2.06 -7.36 10.57
C ASP A 114 -1.49 -8.26 9.46
N VAL A 115 -0.89 -9.39 9.83
CA VAL A 115 -0.38 -10.38 8.87
C VAL A 115 -1.52 -10.92 8.00
N LYS A 116 -2.67 -11.27 8.60
CA LYS A 116 -3.85 -11.74 7.85
C LYS A 116 -4.39 -10.66 6.91
N LYS A 117 -4.31 -9.37 7.27
CA LYS A 117 -4.66 -8.28 6.37
C LYS A 117 -3.75 -8.26 5.14
N MET A 118 -2.44 -8.21 5.35
CA MET A 118 -1.43 -8.07 4.29
C MET A 118 -1.27 -9.30 3.40
N LEU A 119 -1.48 -10.52 3.93
CA LEU A 119 -1.34 -11.76 3.14
C LEU A 119 -2.63 -12.20 2.44
N HIS A 120 -3.80 -11.72 2.87
CA HIS A 120 -5.07 -12.33 2.47
C HIS A 120 -6.19 -11.30 2.32
N THR A 121 -6.56 -10.63 3.41
CA THR A 121 -7.84 -9.91 3.49
C THR A 121 -7.90 -8.72 2.54
N ASN A 122 -6.79 -8.01 2.40
CA ASN A 122 -6.73 -6.81 1.56
C ASN A 122 -6.84 -7.17 0.08
N CYS A 123 -6.12 -8.20 -0.37
CA CYS A 123 -6.21 -8.73 -1.74
C CYS A 123 -7.62 -9.23 -2.05
N LYS A 124 -8.22 -9.98 -1.12
CA LYS A 124 -9.60 -10.46 -1.24
C LYS A 124 -10.58 -9.30 -1.47
N HIS A 125 -10.49 -8.24 -0.68
CA HIS A 125 -11.38 -7.07 -0.80
C HIS A 125 -11.11 -6.25 -2.07
N LEU A 126 -9.85 -6.01 -2.41
CA LEU A 126 -9.49 -5.20 -3.58
C LEU A 126 -10.04 -5.79 -4.87
N TYR A 127 -9.89 -7.10 -5.05
CA TYR A 127 -10.29 -7.81 -6.27
C TYR A 127 -11.67 -8.48 -6.18
N GLY A 128 -12.39 -8.34 -5.07
CA GLY A 128 -13.73 -8.92 -4.89
C GLY A 128 -13.74 -10.46 -4.93
N LEU A 129 -12.69 -11.10 -4.41
CA LEU A 129 -12.53 -12.55 -4.48
C LEU A 129 -13.49 -13.23 -3.50
N GLN A 130 -14.51 -13.91 -4.03
CA GLN A 130 -15.58 -14.48 -3.22
C GLN A 130 -15.17 -15.78 -2.51
N ARG A 131 -14.30 -16.58 -3.11
CA ARG A 131 -13.98 -17.95 -2.66
C ARG A 131 -12.50 -18.10 -2.32
N ILE A 132 -12.05 -17.38 -1.30
CA ILE A 132 -10.75 -17.65 -0.67
C ILE A 132 -11.02 -18.30 0.69
N PRO A 133 -10.61 -19.57 0.89
CA PRO A 133 -10.80 -20.24 2.16
C PRO A 133 -9.88 -19.63 3.21
N ASP A 134 -10.39 -19.44 4.44
CA ASP A 134 -9.61 -18.89 5.56
C ASP A 134 -8.43 -19.78 5.99
N ARG A 135 -8.40 -21.02 5.51
CA ARG A 135 -7.32 -22.00 5.68
C ARG A 135 -7.15 -22.78 4.39
N LEU A 136 -5.91 -23.08 4.02
CA LEU A 136 -5.65 -24.10 3.00
C LEU A 136 -6.13 -25.45 3.55
N ALA A 137 -6.75 -26.27 2.71
CA ALA A 137 -7.13 -27.64 3.09
C ALA A 137 -5.89 -28.38 3.65
N PRO A 138 -6.08 -29.24 4.67
CA PRO A 138 -4.99 -29.97 5.30
C PRO A 138 -4.14 -30.76 4.29
#